data_AF-A0A528JIT8-F1
#
_entry.id   AF-A0A528JIT8-F1
#
_cell.length_a   1.000
_cell.length_b   1.000
_cell.length_c   1.000
_cell.angle_alpha   90.00
_cell.angle_beta   90.00
_cell.angle_gamma   90.00
#
_symmetry.space_group_name_H-M   'P 1'
#
loop_
_entity.id
_entity.type
_entity.pdbx_description
1 polymer ?
#
loop_
_entity_poly.entity_id
_entity_poly.type
_entity_poly.pdbx_seq_one_letter_code
_entity_poly.pdbx_strand_id
1 'polypeptide(L)' 'VTSLEAYGSDGKIIIQLFGARKEGERERDDWRVLAENLPRFPDSYMRTAT' A
#
# COMPACT_ATOMS: atom_id res chain seq x y z
N VAL A 1 -1.97 -8.24 -7.69
CA VAL A 1 -2.21 -6.79 -7.77
C VAL A 1 -2.03 -6.26 -6.37
N THR A 2 -0.91 -5.59 -6.14
CA THR A 2 -0.55 -4.95 -4.89
C THR A 2 -1.02 -3.49 -4.95
N SER A 3 -1.71 -3.02 -3.92
CA SER A 3 -2.13 -1.62 -3.77
C SER A 3 -1.44 -0.97 -2.56
N LEU A 4 -1.25 0.34 -2.63
CA LEU A 4 -0.98 1.18 -1.47
C LEU A 4 -2.18 2.11 -1.28
N GLU A 5 -2.77 2.08 -0.08
CA GLU A 5 -4.00 2.80 0.24
C GLU A 5 -3.78 3.70 1.45
N ALA A 6 -4.24 4.93 1.35
CA ALA A 6 -4.26 5.86 2.47
C ALA A 6 -5.69 6.22 2.82
N TYR A 7 -5.98 6.16 4.11
CA TYR A 7 -7.29 6.42 4.70
C TYR A 7 -7.22 7.66 5.59
N GLY A 8 -8.28 8.46 5.56
CA GLY A 8 -8.49 9.54 6.52
C GLY A 8 -8.81 9.02 7.91
N SER A 9 -8.83 9.92 8.90
CA SER A 9 -9.22 9.57 10.27
C SER A 9 -10.67 9.10 10.39
N ASP A 10 -11.51 9.40 9.41
CA ASP A 10 -12.89 8.91 9.29
C ASP A 10 -12.99 7.54 8.58
N GLY A 11 -11.85 6.92 8.26
CA GLY A 11 -11.79 5.63 7.57
C GLY A 11 -12.14 5.69 6.09
N LYS A 12 -12.28 6.88 5.50
CA LYS A 12 -12.54 7.01 4.05
C LYS A 12 -11.24 7.02 3.25
N ILE A 13 -11.28 6.45 2.06
CA ILE A 13 -10.15 6.45 1.12
C ILE A 13 -9.83 7.90 0.72
N ILE A 14 -8.56 8.27 0.89
CA ILE A 14 -7.99 9.49 0.33
C ILE A 14 -7.40 9.18 -1.05
N ILE A 15 -6.60 8.11 -1.14
CA ILE A 15 -5.93 7.71 -2.38
C ILE A 15 -5.64 6.20 -2.40
N GLN A 16 -5.64 5.64 -3.60
CA GLN A 16 -5.18 4.28 -3.87
C GLN A 16 -4.21 4.32 -5.06
N LEU A 17 -3.06 3.67 -4.90
CA LEU A 17 -1.99 3.61 -5.89
C LEU A 17 -1.81 2.18 -6.39
N PHE A 18 -1.58 2.04 -7.70
CA PHE A 18 -1.32 0.78 -8.38
C PHE A 18 -0.15 0.91 -9.36
N GLY A 19 0.55 -0.20 -9.60
CA GLY A 19 1.47 -0.32 -10.71
C GLY A 19 0.74 -0.25 -12.05
N ALA A 20 1.27 0.55 -12.98
CA ALA A 20 0.72 0.67 -14.32
C ALA A 20 0.71 -0.70 -15.04
N ARG A 21 -0.44 -1.06 -15.63
CA ARG A 21 -0.64 -2.28 -16.41
C ARG A 21 -1.80 -2.09 -17.39
N LYS A 22 -1.86 -2.88 -18.47
CA LYS A 22 -3.05 -2.99 -19.31
C LYS A 22 -3.99 -4.09 -18.81
N GLU A 23 -5.20 -4.13 -19.36
CA GLU A 23 -6.13 -5.23 -19.12
C GLU A 23 -5.54 -6.56 -19.61
N GLY A 24 -5.74 -7.63 -18.84
CA GLY A 24 -5.15 -8.95 -19.13
C GLY A 24 -3.67 -9.09 -18.77
N GLU A 25 -2.94 -7.99 -18.58
CA GLU A 25 -1.54 -8.02 -18.13
C GLU A 25 -1.44 -8.23 -16.61
N ARG A 26 -0.41 -9.00 -16.21
CA ARG A 26 -0.02 -9.10 -14.80
C ARG A 26 0.54 -7.75 -14.33
N GLU A 27 0.47 -7.52 -13.02
CA GLU A 27 1.16 -6.37 -12.45
C GLU A 27 2.67 -6.44 -12.71
N ARG A 28 3.31 -5.28 -12.77
CA ARG A 28 4.76 -5.21 -12.94
C ARG A 28 5.47 -5.69 -11.68
N ASP A 29 6.51 -6.50 -11.88
CA ASP A 29 7.27 -7.03 -10.76
C ASP A 29 8.05 -5.94 -10.02
N ASP A 30 8.49 -4.87 -10.69
CA ASP A 30 9.17 -3.74 -10.05
C ASP A 30 8.26 -2.93 -9.12
N TRP A 31 6.99 -2.76 -9.49
CA TRP A 31 5.97 -2.20 -8.60
C TRP A 31 5.78 -3.08 -7.36
N ARG A 32 5.69 -4.40 -7.54
CA ARG A 32 5.52 -5.33 -6.42
C ARG A 32 6.71 -5.21 -5.46
N VAL A 33 7.93 -5.24 -5.98
CA VAL A 33 9.16 -5.08 -5.17
C VAL A 33 9.16 -3.74 -4.43
N LEU A 34 8.83 -2.63 -5.10
CA LEU A 34 8.79 -1.32 -4.46
C LEU A 34 7.75 -1.27 -3.31
N ALA A 35 6.52 -1.71 -3.58
CA ALA A 35 5.42 -1.64 -2.63
C ALA A 35 5.62 -2.56 -1.42
N GLU A 36 6.15 -3.77 -1.62
CA GLU A 36 6.36 -4.74 -0.54
C GLU A 36 7.53 -4.40 0.38
N ASN A 37 8.51 -3.65 -0.11
CA ASN A 37 9.71 -3.24 0.64
C ASN A 37 9.58 -1.86 1.31
N LEU A 38 8.38 -1.26 1.34
CA LEU A 38 8.17 -0.04 2.11
C LEU A 38 8.46 -0.29 3.61
N PRO A 39 9.12 0.67 4.29
CA PRO A 39 9.34 0.57 5.73
C PRO A 39 8.01 0.34 6.47
N ARG A 40 7.99 -0.67 7.32
CA ARG A 40 6.84 -0.92 8.21
C ARG A 40 7.01 -0.10 9.47
N PHE A 41 5.90 0.40 10.02
CA PHE A 41 5.93 0.95 11.36
C PHE A 41 6.44 -0.13 12.32
N PRO A 42 7.34 0.21 13.26
CA PRO A 42 7.75 -0.73 14.29
C PRO A 42 6.52 -1.19 15.07
N ASP A 43 6.47 -2.47 15.45
CA ASP A 43 5.40 -3.03 16.27
C ASP A 43 5.17 -2.25 17.58
N SER A 44 6.22 -1.59 18.09
CA SER A 44 6.14 -0.73 19.27
C SER A 44 5.23 0.48 19.08
N TYR A 45 5.12 1.02 17.86
CA TYR A 45 4.25 2.16 17.56
C TYR A 45 2.77 1.77 17.60
N MET A 46 2.46 0.52 17.25
CA MET A 46 1.08 0.00 17.25
C MET A 46 0.57 -0.33 18.66
N ARG A 47 1.46 -0.57 19.64
CA ARG A 47 1.09 -0.85 21.03
C ARG A 47 0.73 0.39 21.85
N THR A 48 1.13 1.58 21.43
CA THR A 48 0.85 2.84 22.17
C THR A 48 -0.39 3.56 21.63
N ALA A 49 -0.93 3.14 20.49
CA ALA A 49 -2.08 3.78 19.82
C ALA A 49 -3.45 3.25 20.28
N THR A 50 -3.56 2.69 21.49
CA THR A 50 -4.83 2.22 22.11
C THR A 50 -5.19 3.10 23.29
#